data_AF-A0A9P4QEE0-F1
#
_entry.id   AF-A0A9P4QEE0-F1
#
_cell.length_a   1.000
_cell.length_b   1.000
_cell.length_c   1.000
_cell.angle_alpha   90.00
_cell.angle_beta   90.00
_cell.angle_gamma   90.00
#
_symmetry.space_group_name_H-M   'P 1'
#
loop_
_entity.id
_entity.type
_entity.pdbx_description
1 polymer ?
#
loop_
_entity_poly.entity_id
_entity_poly.type
_entity_poly.pdbx_seq_one_letter_code
_entity_poly.pdbx_strand_id
1 'polypeptide(L)'
;MPTESQYQFFAADKSSSLNTQQDSKSKLGPTSRTSSARPSLITRHSAAPSTSIEQRSPVDGRWPPEARTLTPEIKKEIARLFKRNLPSCNRPAPVAGHDDWYTLIGSPSLDFCPDCIDDMFERTIYRAAFRRSPPRNLNTKVQCAFGSPWIRLAWLLTLERERTDLMLLRDMAEVDETSEPCAGSHQAVRSWYGLRDPEGYFVRNFHVCYSDIRKIERLLPTLSGLFVRLPNRASIDKRLCAMRADANRFPVYMKALLTMHEKAHETRKLPDQMPMIQLVERKTRIRECSRDNLLLGERWHFIPELPHFTVCEDCFECIVEPEARKSKGIAVRFSRTSRPIYGEAVGSSCQLYSPRMRKVFKNAIEDDSIKYLHRKTKERRDNELRLQEKYQDVLRRAKRLSAGRAAEDEGKRLDWELEKITEEWQDKWE
;
A
#
# COMPACT_ATOMS: atom_id res chain seq x y z
N MET A 1 19.79 15.09 13.58
CA MET A 1 18.33 15.28 13.54
C MET A 1 17.67 13.91 13.74
N PRO A 2 16.64 13.80 14.57
CA PRO A 2 15.87 12.57 14.73
C PRO A 2 15.31 12.09 13.38
N THR A 3 15.27 10.77 13.16
CA THR A 3 14.80 10.17 11.91
C THR A 3 13.28 10.32 11.76
N GLU A 4 12.79 10.52 10.54
CA GLU A 4 11.36 10.70 10.19
C GLU A 4 10.44 9.60 10.76
N SER A 5 10.99 8.40 11.00
CA SER A 5 10.33 7.27 11.66
C SER A 5 9.98 7.49 13.14
N GLN A 6 10.62 8.46 13.83
CA GLN A 6 10.34 8.80 15.23
C GLN A 6 9.11 9.71 15.39
N TYR A 7 8.58 10.24 14.29
CA TYR A 7 7.40 11.12 14.26
C TYR A 7 6.18 10.45 13.60
N GLN A 8 6.27 9.17 13.26
CA GLN A 8 5.12 8.39 12.78
C GLN A 8 4.32 7.88 13.96
N PHE A 9 3.33 8.68 14.38
CA PHE A 9 2.59 8.48 15.62
C PHE A 9 1.45 7.46 15.47
N PHE A 10 0.75 7.46 14.33
CA PHE A 10 -0.22 6.42 13.99
C PHE A 10 0.35 5.58 12.84
N ALA A 11 1.07 4.51 13.16
CA ALA A 11 1.56 3.60 12.13
C ALA A 11 0.36 3.00 11.38
N ALA A 12 0.40 3.04 10.04
CA ALA A 12 -0.31 2.03 9.26
C ALA A 12 0.44 0.72 9.50
N ASP A 13 -0.17 -0.17 10.29
CA ASP A 13 0.28 -1.50 10.66
C ASP A 13 1.67 -1.60 11.33
N LYS A 14 1.66 -1.95 12.61
CA LYS A 14 2.80 -2.66 13.24
C LYS A 14 2.30 -3.86 14.03
N SER A 15 2.53 -5.04 13.46
CA SER A 15 2.97 -6.20 14.21
C SER A 15 4.35 -5.90 14.82
N SER A 16 4.37 -5.32 16.03
CA SER A 16 5.59 -5.18 16.82
C SER A 16 5.70 -6.29 17.85
N SER A 17 6.41 -7.36 17.49
CA SER A 17 6.99 -8.27 18.48
C SER A 17 8.28 -7.60 18.99
N LEU A 18 8.31 -7.27 20.29
CA LEU A 18 9.52 -6.80 20.96
C LEU A 18 10.58 -7.89 20.90
N ASN A 19 11.65 -7.63 20.12
CA ASN A 19 12.78 -8.52 19.97
C ASN A 19 13.76 -8.26 21.12
N THR A 20 13.74 -9.11 22.14
CA THR A 20 14.70 -9.06 23.25
C THR A 20 16.04 -9.61 22.77
N GLN A 21 16.98 -8.71 22.47
CA GLN A 21 18.40 -9.07 22.33
C GLN A 21 18.96 -9.46 23.69
N GLN A 22 19.26 -10.75 23.88
CA GLN A 22 20.14 -11.21 24.95
C GLN A 22 21.55 -11.35 24.40
N ASP A 23 22.38 -10.36 24.74
CA ASP A 23 23.84 -10.50 24.78
C ASP A 23 24.22 -11.41 25.96
N SER A 24 25.07 -12.40 25.73
CA SER A 24 25.72 -13.16 26.81
C SER A 24 27.14 -13.56 26.39
N LYS A 25 28.11 -12.83 26.94
CA LYS A 25 29.53 -13.18 27.01
C LYS A 25 29.81 -14.06 28.24
N SER A 26 30.90 -14.83 28.13
CA SER A 26 31.70 -15.55 29.16
C SER A 26 31.47 -17.06 29.23
N LYS A 27 32.45 -17.95 29.43
CA LYS A 27 33.93 -17.95 29.56
C LYS A 27 34.42 -19.42 29.42
N LEU A 28 35.65 -19.58 28.92
CA LEU A 28 36.66 -20.69 29.01
C LEU A 28 36.36 -21.82 30.04
N GLY A 29 36.46 -23.14 29.81
CA GLY A 29 37.49 -24.07 29.24
C GLY A 29 37.52 -25.34 30.15
N PRO A 30 38.37 -26.41 30.02
CA PRO A 30 39.22 -26.91 28.93
C PRO A 30 39.15 -28.46 28.69
N THR A 31 40.05 -28.98 27.83
CA THR A 31 40.49 -30.39 27.60
C THR A 31 39.56 -31.30 26.77
N SER A 32 39.98 -32.12 25.79
CA SER A 32 41.29 -32.64 25.35
C SER A 32 41.18 -33.29 23.94
N ARG A 33 42.28 -33.20 23.15
CA ARG A 33 42.88 -34.19 22.21
C ARG A 33 41.94 -35.19 21.49
N THR A 34 41.97 -35.44 20.18
CA THR A 34 43.10 -35.75 19.28
C THR A 34 42.58 -36.01 17.85
N SER A 35 43.52 -36.01 16.89
CA SER A 35 43.49 -36.68 15.58
C SER A 35 43.01 -35.90 14.34
N SER A 36 44.03 -35.61 13.55
CA SER A 36 44.07 -35.39 12.10
C SER A 36 43.33 -36.45 11.29
N ALA A 37 42.56 -36.03 10.28
CA ALA A 37 42.55 -36.65 8.95
C ALA A 37 41.81 -35.77 7.93
N ARG A 38 42.55 -35.40 6.88
CA ARG A 38 42.04 -34.87 5.62
C ARG A 38 41.73 -36.07 4.71
N PRO A 39 40.64 -36.03 3.91
CA PRO A 39 40.76 -36.46 2.51
C PRO A 39 40.07 -35.44 1.60
N SER A 40 40.80 -34.77 0.72
CA SER A 40 41.15 -35.17 -0.66
C SER A 40 39.96 -35.15 -1.62
N LEU A 41 40.01 -34.15 -2.50
CA LEU A 41 39.22 -33.97 -3.71
C LEU A 41 39.23 -35.24 -4.55
N ILE A 42 38.04 -35.71 -4.95
CA ILE A 42 37.88 -36.63 -6.06
C ILE A 42 37.21 -35.88 -7.20
N THR A 43 38.08 -35.41 -8.09
CA THR A 43 37.79 -35.10 -9.49
C THR A 43 37.37 -36.40 -10.18
N ARG A 44 36.14 -36.48 -10.68
CA ARG A 44 35.81 -37.35 -11.81
C ARG A 44 34.92 -36.59 -12.79
N HIS A 45 35.54 -36.28 -13.91
CA HIS A 45 34.88 -35.99 -15.17
C HIS A 45 34.10 -37.22 -15.64
N SER A 46 32.83 -37.04 -15.97
CA SER A 46 32.13 -37.85 -16.95
C SER A 46 31.44 -36.91 -17.91
N ALA A 47 31.95 -36.86 -19.13
CA ALA A 47 31.38 -36.17 -20.27
C ALA A 47 30.31 -37.05 -20.91
N ALA A 48 29.12 -36.50 -21.14
CA ALA A 48 28.16 -36.83 -22.20
C ALA A 48 26.94 -35.89 -22.08
N PRO A 49 26.14 -35.70 -23.14
CA PRO A 49 26.41 -34.85 -24.28
C PRO A 49 25.56 -33.57 -24.25
N SER A 50 26.05 -32.54 -24.94
CA SER A 50 25.35 -31.30 -25.25
C SER A 50 24.04 -31.59 -25.99
N THR A 51 22.92 -31.52 -25.26
CA THR A 51 21.60 -31.40 -25.87
C THR A 51 21.41 -29.97 -26.34
N SER A 52 21.32 -29.85 -27.66
CA SER A 52 20.90 -28.70 -28.43
C SER A 52 19.80 -27.92 -27.73
N ILE A 53 19.99 -26.61 -27.66
CA ILE A 53 18.98 -25.62 -27.30
C ILE A 53 17.84 -25.77 -28.32
N GLU A 54 16.81 -26.52 -27.95
CA GLU A 54 15.52 -26.44 -28.61
C GLU A 54 14.94 -25.06 -28.34
N GLN A 55 14.93 -24.25 -29.39
CA GLN A 55 14.20 -23.01 -29.50
C GLN A 55 12.74 -23.28 -29.09
N ARG A 56 12.36 -22.86 -27.88
CA ARG A 56 10.94 -22.74 -27.53
C ARG A 56 10.35 -21.64 -28.37
N SER A 57 9.55 -22.04 -29.35
CA SER A 57 8.66 -21.17 -30.12
C SER A 57 7.82 -20.30 -29.18
N PRO A 58 7.47 -19.06 -29.58
CA PRO A 58 6.58 -18.20 -28.81
C PRO A 58 5.25 -18.92 -28.61
N VAL A 59 4.86 -19.12 -27.35
CA VAL A 59 3.51 -19.56 -27.02
C VAL A 59 2.58 -18.43 -27.43
N ASP A 60 1.88 -18.63 -28.54
CA ASP A 60 0.73 -17.85 -28.96
C ASP A 60 -0.13 -17.55 -27.73
N GLY A 61 -0.41 -16.27 -27.50
CA GLY A 61 -1.39 -15.76 -26.54
C GLY A 61 -2.81 -16.15 -26.96
N ARG A 62 -3.08 -17.45 -26.97
CA ARG A 62 -4.37 -18.03 -27.31
C ARG A 62 -5.25 -17.92 -26.07
N TRP A 63 -6.04 -16.85 -26.03
CA TRP A 63 -7.16 -16.69 -25.11
C TRP A 63 -8.05 -17.95 -25.19
N PRO A 64 -8.66 -18.40 -24.08
CA PRO A 64 -9.66 -19.45 -24.15
C PRO A 64 -10.77 -19.07 -25.15
N PRO A 65 -11.23 -20.00 -26.00
CA PRO A 65 -12.35 -19.75 -26.87
C PRO A 65 -13.65 -19.66 -26.05
N GLU A 66 -14.57 -18.85 -26.57
CA GLU A 66 -15.94 -18.60 -26.08
C GLU A 66 -16.08 -17.58 -24.95
N ALA A 67 -16.15 -16.31 -25.38
CA ALA A 67 -17.10 -15.38 -24.78
C ALA A 67 -18.49 -16.05 -24.83
N ARG A 68 -18.91 -16.70 -23.74
CA ARG A 68 -20.33 -16.95 -23.51
C ARG A 68 -21.01 -15.61 -23.71
N THR A 69 -21.87 -15.51 -24.71
CA THR A 69 -22.68 -14.31 -24.92
C THR A 69 -23.41 -14.04 -23.62
N LEU A 70 -22.93 -13.04 -22.87
CA LEU A 70 -23.48 -12.67 -21.59
C LEU A 70 -24.96 -12.40 -21.78
N THR A 71 -25.79 -13.05 -20.99
CA THR A 71 -27.21 -12.74 -21.03
C THR A 71 -27.38 -11.26 -20.64
N PRO A 72 -28.34 -10.56 -21.27
CA PRO A 72 -28.56 -9.14 -20.99
C PRO A 72 -28.85 -8.88 -19.51
N GLU A 73 -29.39 -9.86 -18.79
CA GLU A 73 -29.61 -9.85 -17.34
C GLU A 73 -28.28 -9.78 -16.57
N ILE A 74 -27.29 -10.60 -16.93
CA ILE A 74 -25.96 -10.62 -16.31
C ILE A 74 -25.23 -9.31 -16.58
N LYS A 75 -25.29 -8.78 -17.80
CA LYS A 75 -24.71 -7.46 -18.11
C LYS A 75 -25.33 -6.33 -17.28
N LYS A 76 -26.66 -6.32 -17.15
CA LYS A 76 -27.37 -5.36 -16.30
C LYS A 76 -27.00 -5.51 -14.82
N GLU A 77 -26.74 -6.73 -14.35
CA GLU A 77 -26.26 -6.98 -12.99
C GLU A 77 -24.84 -6.44 -12.78
N ILE A 78 -23.89 -6.78 -13.66
CA ILE A 78 -22.51 -6.28 -13.60
C ILE A 78 -22.47 -4.75 -13.65
N ALA A 79 -23.24 -4.13 -14.55
CA ALA A 79 -23.34 -2.67 -14.64
C ALA A 79 -23.92 -2.04 -13.37
N ARG A 80 -24.86 -2.71 -12.67
CA ARG A 80 -25.37 -2.27 -11.36
C ARG A 80 -24.30 -2.36 -10.28
N LEU A 81 -23.52 -3.44 -10.26
CA LEU A 81 -22.40 -3.62 -9.33
C LEU A 81 -21.30 -2.56 -9.55
N PHE A 82 -20.96 -2.26 -10.80
CA PHE A 82 -19.97 -1.24 -11.12
C PHE A 82 -20.40 0.17 -10.68
N LYS A 83 -21.69 0.50 -10.80
CA LYS A 83 -22.24 1.78 -10.32
C LYS A 83 -22.29 1.88 -8.80
N ARG A 84 -22.30 0.75 -8.09
CA ARG A 84 -22.22 0.72 -6.62
C ARG A 84 -20.75 0.91 -6.23
N ASN A 85 -20.43 1.99 -5.53
CA ASN A 85 -19.07 2.18 -5.00
C ASN A 85 -18.68 0.97 -4.13
N LEU A 86 -17.42 0.52 -4.21
CA LEU A 86 -16.95 -0.57 -3.35
C LEU A 86 -17.13 -0.16 -1.88
N PRO A 87 -17.81 -0.98 -1.05
CA PRO A 87 -17.96 -0.71 0.36
C PRO A 87 -16.58 -0.66 1.05
N SER A 88 -16.52 0.08 2.16
CA SER A 88 -15.43 -0.04 3.12
C SER A 88 -15.53 -1.42 3.77
N CYS A 89 -14.43 -2.16 3.78
CA CYS A 89 -14.39 -3.43 4.50
C CYS A 89 -14.28 -3.15 6.00
N ASN A 90 -15.04 -3.89 6.82
CA ASN A 90 -15.00 -3.79 8.28
C ASN A 90 -13.79 -4.51 8.89
N ARG A 91 -13.14 -5.41 8.14
CA ARG A 91 -11.95 -6.17 8.58
C ARG A 91 -10.79 -6.03 7.59
N PRO A 92 -10.35 -4.79 7.30
CA PRO A 92 -9.32 -4.54 6.30
C PRO A 92 -7.91 -4.83 6.83
N ALA A 93 -7.71 -4.87 8.15
CA ALA A 93 -6.45 -5.21 8.81
C ALA A 93 -6.45 -6.68 9.29
N PRO A 94 -5.27 -7.29 9.53
CA PRO A 94 -5.18 -8.66 10.06
C PRO A 94 -5.74 -8.77 11.48
N VAL A 95 -6.86 -9.48 11.65
CA VAL A 95 -7.55 -9.68 12.93
C VAL A 95 -7.61 -11.17 13.31
N ALA A 96 -7.48 -11.46 14.60
CA ALA A 96 -7.62 -12.82 15.15
C ALA A 96 -9.03 -13.01 15.76
N GLY A 97 -9.39 -14.25 16.10
CA GLY A 97 -10.62 -14.56 16.85
C GLY A 97 -11.88 -14.76 16.01
N HIS A 98 -11.77 -14.74 14.68
CA HIS A 98 -12.89 -14.93 13.75
C HIS A 98 -12.78 -16.24 12.97
N ASP A 99 -13.87 -17.00 12.88
CA ASP A 99 -13.99 -18.28 12.15
C ASP A 99 -15.00 -18.25 11.00
N ASP A 100 -15.63 -17.09 10.76
CA ASP A 100 -16.70 -16.84 9.80
C ASP A 100 -16.20 -16.45 8.39
N TRP A 101 -14.93 -16.76 8.07
CA TRP A 101 -14.31 -16.38 6.80
C TRP A 101 -14.80 -17.20 5.61
N TYR A 102 -14.79 -16.59 4.43
CA TYR A 102 -15.02 -17.23 3.15
C TYR A 102 -13.76 -17.21 2.29
N THR A 103 -13.59 -18.19 1.42
CA THR A 103 -12.47 -18.26 0.49
C THR A 103 -12.94 -18.52 -0.93
N LEU A 104 -12.12 -18.09 -1.89
CA LEU A 104 -12.35 -18.32 -3.31
C LEU A 104 -11.96 -19.77 -3.67
N ILE A 105 -12.85 -20.49 -4.36
CA ILE A 105 -12.56 -21.84 -4.84
C ILE A 105 -11.36 -21.77 -5.79
N GLY A 106 -10.30 -22.51 -5.46
CA GLY A 106 -9.03 -22.54 -6.19
C GLY A 106 -7.95 -21.59 -5.66
N SER A 107 -8.27 -20.71 -4.70
CA SER A 107 -7.30 -19.77 -4.10
C SER A 107 -7.53 -19.66 -2.58
N PRO A 108 -7.12 -20.69 -1.80
CA PRO A 108 -7.38 -20.77 -0.36
C PRO A 108 -6.63 -19.74 0.49
N SER A 109 -5.66 -19.03 -0.10
CA SER A 109 -4.93 -17.91 0.50
C SER A 109 -5.74 -16.61 0.56
N LEU A 110 -6.82 -16.49 -0.22
CA LEU A 110 -7.72 -15.35 -0.16
C LEU A 110 -8.85 -15.62 0.83
N ASP A 111 -8.97 -14.76 1.83
CA ASP A 111 -10.06 -14.76 2.79
C ASP A 111 -10.94 -13.53 2.65
N PHE A 112 -12.24 -13.68 2.79
CA PHE A 112 -13.23 -12.62 2.69
C PHE A 112 -14.10 -12.65 3.94
N CYS A 113 -14.34 -11.49 4.55
CA CYS A 113 -15.28 -11.40 5.67
C CYS A 113 -16.73 -11.54 5.18
N PRO A 114 -17.67 -11.98 6.05
CA PRO A 114 -19.08 -12.11 5.70
C PRO A 114 -19.68 -10.84 5.09
N ASP A 115 -19.40 -9.67 5.68
CA ASP A 115 -19.92 -8.38 5.20
C ASP A 115 -19.57 -8.14 3.72
N CYS A 116 -18.33 -8.44 3.34
CA CYS A 116 -17.90 -8.29 1.95
C CYS A 116 -18.54 -9.32 1.01
N ILE A 117 -18.78 -10.54 1.50
CA ILE A 117 -19.51 -11.56 0.73
C ILE A 117 -20.95 -11.12 0.51
N ASP A 118 -21.62 -10.69 1.57
CA ASP A 118 -23.02 -10.27 1.56
C ASP A 118 -23.24 -9.05 0.67
N ASP A 119 -22.36 -8.05 0.76
CA ASP A 119 -22.49 -6.82 -0.03
C ASP A 119 -22.14 -6.98 -1.51
N MET A 120 -21.10 -7.76 -1.81
CA MET A 120 -20.49 -7.79 -3.15
C MET A 120 -20.84 -9.02 -3.96
N PHE A 121 -21.12 -10.17 -3.31
CA PHE A 121 -21.18 -11.46 -3.98
C PHE A 121 -22.49 -12.22 -3.76
N GLU A 122 -23.13 -12.15 -2.59
CA GLU A 122 -24.26 -13.02 -2.18
C GLU A 122 -25.42 -13.05 -3.17
N ARG A 123 -25.77 -11.90 -3.75
CA ARG A 123 -26.85 -11.78 -4.74
C ARG A 123 -26.33 -11.62 -6.17
N THR A 124 -25.21 -12.28 -6.48
CA THR A 124 -24.56 -12.15 -7.78
C THR A 124 -24.19 -13.50 -8.39
N ILE A 125 -23.90 -13.50 -9.69
CA ILE A 125 -23.39 -14.68 -10.41
C ILE A 125 -22.10 -15.26 -9.81
N TYR A 126 -21.33 -14.46 -9.06
CA TYR A 126 -20.05 -14.86 -8.51
C TYR A 126 -20.17 -15.64 -7.21
N ARG A 127 -21.36 -15.68 -6.58
CA ARG A 127 -21.55 -16.33 -5.27
C ARG A 127 -21.12 -17.79 -5.25
N ALA A 128 -21.36 -18.51 -6.34
CA ALA A 128 -21.01 -19.92 -6.47
C ALA A 128 -19.49 -20.18 -6.44
N ALA A 129 -18.66 -19.16 -6.69
CA ALA A 129 -17.22 -19.28 -6.63
C ALA A 129 -16.66 -19.23 -5.20
N PHE A 130 -17.49 -18.92 -4.19
CA PHE A 130 -17.06 -18.79 -2.80
C PHE A 130 -17.59 -19.93 -1.93
N ARG A 131 -16.76 -20.36 -0.98
CA ARG A 131 -17.11 -21.33 0.07
C ARG A 131 -16.60 -20.84 1.41
N ARG A 132 -17.07 -21.41 2.52
CA ARG A 132 -16.49 -21.14 3.84
C ARG A 132 -15.02 -21.57 3.86
N SER A 133 -14.17 -20.74 4.47
CA SER A 133 -12.77 -21.05 4.68
C SER A 133 -12.64 -22.28 5.60
N PRO A 134 -11.60 -23.11 5.42
CA PRO A 134 -11.33 -24.20 6.35
C PRO A 134 -11.14 -23.66 7.78
N PRO A 135 -11.52 -24.43 8.82
CA PRO A 135 -11.30 -24.02 10.20
C PRO A 135 -9.80 -23.82 10.47
N ARG A 136 -9.48 -22.74 11.18
CA ARG A 136 -8.11 -22.35 11.54
C ARG A 136 -8.02 -22.11 13.04
N ASN A 137 -6.79 -22.03 13.56
CA ASN A 137 -6.56 -21.59 14.92
C ASN A 137 -7.05 -20.14 15.09
N LEU A 138 -7.86 -19.87 16.11
CA LEU A 138 -8.40 -18.54 16.41
C LEU A 138 -7.30 -17.51 16.72
N ASN A 139 -6.09 -17.94 17.07
CA ASN A 139 -4.95 -17.04 17.28
C ASN A 139 -4.32 -16.55 15.97
N THR A 140 -4.66 -17.14 14.82
CA THR A 140 -4.12 -16.72 13.53
C THR A 140 -4.78 -15.42 13.10
N LYS A 141 -3.97 -14.38 12.85
CA LYS A 141 -4.46 -13.12 12.29
C LYS A 141 -4.75 -13.28 10.80
N VAL A 142 -5.99 -13.01 10.41
CA VAL A 142 -6.49 -13.10 9.03
C VAL A 142 -6.98 -11.74 8.59
N GLN A 143 -6.70 -11.36 7.35
CA GLN A 143 -7.12 -10.10 6.75
C GLN A 143 -8.13 -10.38 5.64
N CYS A 144 -9.18 -9.56 5.52
CA CYS A 144 -10.04 -9.63 4.35
C CYS A 144 -9.28 -9.22 3.08
N ALA A 145 -9.41 -9.98 2.01
CA ALA A 145 -8.77 -9.73 0.73
C ALA A 145 -9.18 -8.36 0.15
N PHE A 146 -10.40 -7.88 0.40
CA PHE A 146 -10.81 -6.52 0.03
C PHE A 146 -10.18 -5.40 0.88
N GLY A 147 -9.38 -5.74 1.90
CA GLY A 147 -8.44 -4.83 2.52
C GLY A 147 -7.24 -4.50 1.61
N SER A 148 -6.88 -5.40 0.69
CA SER A 148 -5.81 -5.17 -0.28
C SER A 148 -6.28 -4.29 -1.45
N PRO A 149 -5.60 -3.14 -1.73
CA PRO A 149 -5.91 -2.31 -2.88
C PRO A 149 -5.77 -3.04 -4.22
N TRP A 150 -4.88 -4.04 -4.30
CA TRP A 150 -4.70 -4.86 -5.49
C TRP A 150 -5.91 -5.74 -5.80
N ILE A 151 -6.50 -6.37 -4.78
CA ILE A 151 -7.71 -7.19 -4.94
C ILE A 151 -8.92 -6.31 -5.27
N ARG A 152 -9.04 -5.15 -4.62
CA ARG A 152 -10.09 -4.16 -4.95
C ARG A 152 -9.99 -3.71 -6.42
N LEU A 153 -8.78 -3.45 -6.90
CA LEU A 153 -8.54 -3.08 -8.29
C LEU A 153 -8.85 -4.25 -9.25
N ALA A 154 -8.42 -5.46 -8.93
CA ALA A 154 -8.71 -6.66 -9.70
C ALA A 154 -10.23 -6.86 -9.86
N TRP A 155 -10.99 -6.64 -8.78
CA TRP A 155 -12.44 -6.69 -8.80
C TRP A 155 -13.07 -5.59 -9.65
N LEU A 156 -12.63 -4.34 -9.51
CA LEU A 156 -13.09 -3.23 -10.34
C LEU A 156 -12.87 -3.50 -11.83
N LEU A 157 -11.68 -3.98 -12.19
CA LEU A 157 -11.35 -4.36 -13.58
C LEU A 157 -12.18 -5.56 -14.06
N THR A 158 -12.55 -6.49 -13.18
CA THR A 158 -13.43 -7.61 -13.51
C THR A 158 -14.82 -7.10 -13.92
N LEU A 159 -15.37 -6.17 -13.14
CA LEU A 159 -16.67 -5.55 -13.43
C LEU A 159 -16.62 -4.67 -14.68
N GLU A 160 -15.61 -3.80 -14.80
CA GLU A 160 -15.45 -2.88 -15.93
C GLU A 160 -15.30 -3.63 -17.26
N ARG A 161 -14.60 -4.76 -17.26
CA ARG A 161 -14.38 -5.59 -18.45
C ARG A 161 -15.49 -6.63 -18.67
N GLU A 162 -16.61 -6.54 -17.93
CA GLU A 162 -17.74 -7.48 -17.96
C GLU A 162 -17.34 -8.97 -17.84
N ARG A 163 -16.28 -9.29 -17.08
CA ARG A 163 -15.81 -10.68 -16.95
C ARG A 163 -16.73 -11.46 -16.02
N THR A 164 -17.12 -12.67 -16.39
CA THR A 164 -17.89 -13.58 -15.50
C THR A 164 -17.04 -14.44 -14.59
N ASP A 165 -15.72 -14.43 -14.80
CA ASP A 165 -14.77 -15.18 -13.99
C ASP A 165 -14.06 -14.28 -12.99
N LEU A 166 -13.55 -14.88 -11.92
CA LEU A 166 -12.75 -14.21 -10.90
C LEU A 166 -11.25 -14.42 -11.16
N MET A 167 -10.83 -14.58 -12.42
CA MET A 167 -9.44 -14.91 -12.74
C MET A 167 -8.45 -13.84 -12.27
N LEU A 168 -8.80 -12.55 -12.38
CA LEU A 168 -7.93 -11.48 -11.90
C LEU A 168 -7.68 -11.55 -10.39
N LEU A 169 -8.67 -11.97 -9.59
CA LEU A 169 -8.48 -12.18 -8.15
C LEU A 169 -7.56 -13.38 -7.89
N ARG A 170 -7.74 -14.47 -8.65
CA ARG A 170 -6.86 -15.65 -8.57
C ARG A 170 -5.42 -15.33 -8.97
N ASP A 171 -5.22 -14.53 -10.01
CA ASP A 171 -3.89 -14.09 -10.45
C ASP A 171 -3.18 -13.29 -9.35
N MET A 172 -3.90 -12.44 -8.60
CA MET A 172 -3.30 -11.73 -7.47
C MET A 172 -2.87 -12.69 -6.36
N ALA A 173 -3.72 -13.68 -6.03
CA ALA A 173 -3.40 -14.71 -5.06
C ALA A 173 -2.18 -15.54 -5.48
N GLU A 174 -2.12 -15.95 -6.74
CA GLU A 174 -0.99 -16.68 -7.31
C GLU A 174 0.32 -15.88 -7.18
N VAL A 175 0.27 -14.57 -7.44
CA VAL A 175 1.44 -13.70 -7.26
C VAL A 175 1.85 -13.61 -5.79
N ASP A 176 0.89 -13.46 -4.87
CA ASP A 176 1.18 -13.41 -3.43
C ASP A 176 1.73 -14.74 -2.89
N GLU A 177 1.33 -15.88 -3.46
CA GLU A 177 1.85 -17.21 -3.10
C GLU A 177 3.24 -17.49 -3.69
N THR A 178 3.52 -17.01 -4.90
CA THR A 178 4.75 -17.34 -5.65
C THR A 178 5.87 -16.32 -5.50
N SER A 179 5.57 -15.10 -5.06
CA SER A 179 6.53 -14.00 -4.94
C SER A 179 6.71 -13.55 -3.50
N GLU A 180 7.92 -13.05 -3.18
CA GLU A 180 8.16 -12.42 -1.90
C GLU A 180 7.30 -11.15 -1.79
N PRO A 181 6.51 -10.95 -0.70
CA PRO A 181 5.61 -9.83 -0.58
C PRO A 181 6.36 -8.49 -0.60
N CYS A 182 5.66 -7.43 -1.03
CA CYS A 182 6.21 -6.09 -1.01
C CYS A 182 6.56 -5.66 0.43
N ALA A 183 7.73 -5.04 0.61
CA ALA A 183 8.19 -4.58 1.92
C ALA A 183 7.39 -3.37 2.47
N GLY A 184 6.40 -2.87 1.73
CA GLY A 184 5.56 -1.74 2.13
C GLY A 184 6.41 -0.49 2.41
N SER A 185 6.18 0.12 3.56
CA SER A 185 6.92 1.30 4.04
C SER A 185 8.37 1.01 4.51
N HIS A 186 8.87 -0.21 4.41
CA HIS A 186 10.23 -0.56 4.82
C HIS A 186 11.20 -0.62 3.65
N GLN A 187 12.42 -0.10 3.87
CA GLN A 187 13.50 -0.26 2.91
C GLN A 187 14.03 -1.69 2.94
N ALA A 188 14.17 -2.32 1.76
CA ALA A 188 14.63 -3.69 1.64
C ALA A 188 15.72 -3.83 0.58
N VAL A 189 16.48 -4.93 0.64
CA VAL A 189 17.45 -5.34 -0.38
C VAL A 189 16.75 -6.37 -1.26
N ARG A 190 16.47 -6.03 -2.52
CA ARG A 190 15.63 -6.84 -3.43
C ARG A 190 16.06 -6.67 -4.88
N SER A 191 15.54 -7.53 -5.75
CA SER A 191 15.60 -7.28 -7.19
C SER A 191 14.67 -6.11 -7.55
N TRP A 192 15.26 -4.97 -7.85
CA TRP A 192 14.57 -3.74 -8.19
C TRP A 192 14.38 -3.60 -9.70
N TYR A 193 13.28 -2.96 -10.07
CA TYR A 193 12.90 -2.65 -11.43
C TYR A 193 12.53 -1.17 -11.54
N GLY A 194 12.59 -0.63 -12.75
CA GLY A 194 12.35 0.80 -13.00
C GLY A 194 11.89 1.06 -14.42
N LEU A 195 11.59 2.33 -14.69
CA LEU A 195 11.21 2.82 -16.02
C LEU A 195 12.43 3.37 -16.73
N ARG A 196 12.48 3.22 -18.05
CA ARG A 196 13.50 3.83 -18.90
C ARG A 196 12.93 5.04 -19.62
N ASP A 197 13.69 6.13 -19.66
CA ASP A 197 13.38 7.27 -20.53
C ASP A 197 13.65 6.93 -22.01
N PRO A 198 13.21 7.78 -22.97
CA PRO A 198 13.51 7.57 -24.39
C PRO A 198 15.02 7.50 -24.70
N GLU A 199 15.85 8.14 -23.89
CA GLU A 199 17.30 8.13 -23.98
C GLU A 199 17.92 6.82 -23.45
N GLY A 200 17.12 5.96 -22.82
CA GLY A 200 17.48 4.63 -22.33
C GLY A 200 17.98 4.59 -20.88
N TYR A 201 18.03 5.73 -20.18
CA TYR A 201 18.40 5.84 -18.76
C TYR A 201 17.23 5.51 -17.84
N PHE A 202 17.55 5.04 -16.64
CA PHE A 202 16.53 4.78 -15.63
C PHE A 202 16.06 6.07 -14.96
N VAL A 203 14.74 6.20 -14.83
CA VAL A 203 14.13 7.29 -14.05
C VAL A 203 14.62 7.21 -12.61
N ARG A 204 15.19 8.31 -12.13
CA ARG A 204 15.84 8.37 -10.81
C ARG A 204 14.83 8.20 -9.68
N ASN A 205 15.27 7.57 -8.59
CA ASN A 205 14.48 7.41 -7.35
C ASN A 205 13.13 6.70 -7.52
N PHE A 206 12.95 5.95 -8.61
CA PHE A 206 11.76 5.16 -8.87
C PHE A 206 12.12 3.68 -8.98
N HIS A 207 11.77 2.92 -7.95
CA HIS A 207 12.11 1.51 -7.83
C HIS A 207 10.86 0.72 -7.48
N VAL A 208 10.60 -0.35 -8.21
CA VAL A 208 9.45 -1.22 -7.98
C VAL A 208 9.95 -2.63 -7.69
N CYS A 209 9.33 -3.30 -6.72
CA CYS A 209 9.66 -4.67 -6.39
C CYS A 209 9.06 -5.64 -7.42
N TYR A 210 9.61 -6.86 -7.49
CA TYR A 210 9.11 -7.89 -8.40
C TYR A 210 7.62 -8.21 -8.19
N SER A 211 7.17 -8.33 -6.94
CA SER A 211 5.77 -8.67 -6.64
C SER A 211 4.78 -7.65 -7.23
N ASP A 212 5.00 -6.35 -6.99
CA ASP A 212 4.11 -5.31 -7.50
C ASP A 212 4.14 -5.23 -9.03
N ILE A 213 5.27 -5.49 -9.68
CA ILE A 213 5.32 -5.59 -11.15
C ILE A 213 4.48 -6.74 -11.65
N ARG A 214 4.63 -7.92 -11.06
CA ARG A 214 3.84 -9.09 -11.47
C ARG A 214 2.35 -8.83 -11.31
N LYS A 215 1.93 -8.13 -10.25
CA LYS A 215 0.55 -7.68 -10.09
C LYS A 215 0.13 -6.72 -11.20
N ILE A 216 0.96 -5.72 -11.53
CA ILE A 216 0.68 -4.77 -12.63
C ILE A 216 0.55 -5.50 -13.96
N GLU A 217 1.48 -6.39 -14.32
CA GLU A 217 1.46 -7.12 -15.59
C GLU A 217 0.25 -8.03 -15.72
N ARG A 218 -0.19 -8.68 -14.63
CA ARG A 218 -1.40 -9.52 -14.61
C ARG A 218 -2.67 -8.70 -14.77
N LEU A 219 -2.76 -7.53 -14.12
CA LEU A 219 -3.94 -6.66 -14.22
C LEU A 219 -3.99 -5.90 -15.56
N LEU A 220 -2.83 -5.45 -16.05
CA LEU A 220 -2.65 -4.54 -17.18
C LEU A 220 -1.69 -5.15 -18.22
N PRO A 221 -2.13 -6.18 -18.97
CA PRO A 221 -1.24 -7.00 -19.80
C PRO A 221 -0.53 -6.23 -20.92
N THR A 222 -1.10 -5.12 -21.43
CA THR A 222 -0.43 -4.29 -22.44
C THR A 222 0.82 -3.58 -21.92
N LEU A 223 1.01 -3.54 -20.60
CA LEU A 223 2.16 -2.95 -19.94
C LEU A 223 3.26 -3.98 -19.61
N SER A 224 3.10 -5.22 -20.05
CA SER A 224 4.10 -6.27 -19.84
C SER A 224 5.45 -5.86 -20.41
N GLY A 225 6.51 -6.00 -19.60
CA GLY A 225 7.86 -5.58 -20.00
C GLY A 225 8.13 -4.07 -19.99
N LEU A 226 7.16 -3.24 -19.59
CA LEU A 226 7.37 -1.79 -19.40
C LEU A 226 8.43 -1.51 -18.32
N PHE A 227 8.37 -2.26 -17.21
CA PHE A 227 9.33 -2.13 -16.12
C PHE A 227 10.51 -3.06 -16.37
N VAL A 228 11.71 -2.49 -16.44
CA VAL A 228 12.94 -3.22 -16.74
C VAL A 228 13.74 -3.40 -15.45
N ARG A 229 14.32 -4.59 -15.29
CA ARG A 229 15.17 -4.93 -14.12
C ARG A 229 16.38 -3.98 -14.08
N LEU A 230 16.65 -3.43 -12.90
CA LEU A 230 17.84 -2.61 -12.67
C LEU A 230 19.12 -3.49 -12.66
N PRO A 231 20.29 -2.91 -12.96
CA PRO A 231 21.56 -3.60 -12.81
C PRO A 231 21.76 -4.15 -11.39
N ASN A 232 22.42 -5.31 -11.26
CA ASN A 232 22.58 -6.02 -9.98
C ASN A 232 23.15 -5.17 -8.83
N ARG A 233 23.97 -4.14 -9.13
CA ARG A 233 24.49 -3.22 -8.11
C ARG A 233 23.37 -2.49 -7.36
N ALA A 234 22.30 -2.11 -8.06
CA ALA A 234 21.15 -1.45 -7.43
C ALA A 234 20.36 -2.38 -6.50
N SER A 235 20.46 -3.69 -6.70
CA SER A 235 19.81 -4.70 -5.84
C SER A 235 20.48 -4.88 -4.48
N ILE A 236 21.68 -4.33 -4.28
CA ILE A 236 22.41 -4.36 -3.01
C ILE A 236 21.95 -3.22 -2.09
N ASP A 237 21.44 -2.14 -2.66
CA ASP A 237 20.98 -0.98 -1.91
C ASP A 237 19.60 -1.21 -1.30
N LYS A 238 19.44 -0.72 -0.07
CA LYS A 238 18.15 -0.65 0.60
C LYS A 238 17.30 0.45 -0.04
N ARG A 239 16.16 0.08 -0.63
CA ARG A 239 15.25 1.02 -1.30
C ARG A 239 13.79 0.75 -0.91
N LEU A 240 12.94 1.75 -1.10
CA LEU A 240 11.48 1.64 -0.95
C LEU A 240 10.83 1.28 -2.28
N CYS A 241 9.78 0.47 -2.24
CA CYS A 241 8.94 0.27 -3.41
C CYS A 241 8.08 1.51 -3.67
N ALA A 242 8.10 2.00 -4.91
CA ALA A 242 7.31 3.14 -5.37
C ALA A 242 5.83 2.80 -5.60
N MET A 243 5.51 1.51 -5.80
CA MET A 243 4.14 0.99 -6.02
C MET A 243 3.56 0.31 -4.77
N ARG A 244 4.10 0.60 -3.59
CA ARG A 244 3.58 0.05 -2.33
C ARG A 244 2.15 0.54 -2.08
N ALA A 245 1.27 -0.39 -1.71
CA ALA A 245 -0.17 -0.15 -1.63
C ALA A 245 -0.57 0.87 -0.55
N ASP A 246 0.27 1.03 0.47
CA ASP A 246 0.10 1.99 1.55
C ASP A 246 0.53 3.42 1.16
N ALA A 247 1.35 3.62 0.12
CA ALA A 247 1.81 4.95 -0.28
C ALA A 247 0.68 5.85 -0.79
N ASN A 248 0.73 7.14 -0.44
CA ASN A 248 -0.23 8.14 -0.95
C ASN A 248 -0.14 8.33 -2.47
N ARG A 249 1.00 7.95 -3.06
CA ARG A 249 1.25 8.04 -4.51
C ARG A 249 0.70 6.83 -5.28
N PHE A 250 0.39 5.73 -4.60
CA PHE A 250 -0.10 4.50 -5.25
C PHE A 250 -1.33 4.74 -6.13
N PRO A 251 -2.40 5.41 -5.67
CA PRO A 251 -3.57 5.66 -6.52
C PRO A 251 -3.27 6.51 -7.75
N VAL A 252 -2.35 7.49 -7.61
CA VAL A 252 -1.98 8.41 -8.69
C VAL A 252 -1.16 7.69 -9.76
N TYR A 253 -0.18 6.89 -9.34
CA TYR A 253 0.61 6.06 -10.26
C TYR A 253 -0.26 4.99 -10.91
N MET A 254 -1.10 4.30 -10.13
CA MET A 254 -1.98 3.26 -10.67
C MET A 254 -2.96 3.82 -11.69
N LYS A 255 -3.54 5.00 -11.43
CA LYS A 255 -4.40 5.69 -12.40
C LYS A 255 -3.65 6.01 -13.70
N ALA A 256 -2.41 6.48 -13.62
CA ALA A 256 -1.60 6.76 -14.81
C ALA A 256 -1.32 5.47 -15.62
N LEU A 257 -1.03 4.36 -14.94
CA LEU A 257 -0.85 3.05 -15.56
C LEU A 257 -2.15 2.55 -16.21
N LEU A 258 -3.29 2.69 -15.54
CA LEU A 258 -4.61 2.34 -16.09
C LEU A 258 -4.92 3.12 -17.37
N THR A 259 -4.80 4.45 -17.33
CA THR A 259 -5.03 5.31 -18.50
C THR A 259 -4.07 4.97 -19.65
N MET A 260 -2.82 4.64 -19.36
CA MET A 260 -1.85 4.20 -20.37
C MET A 260 -2.25 2.84 -20.97
N HIS A 261 -2.67 1.89 -20.14
CA HIS A 261 -3.16 0.57 -20.56
C HIS A 261 -4.39 0.68 -21.46
N GLU A 262 -5.40 1.46 -21.05
CA GLU A 262 -6.63 1.73 -21.81
C GLU A 262 -6.31 2.31 -23.19
N LYS A 263 -5.49 3.37 -23.24
CA LYS A 263 -5.06 3.98 -24.51
C LYS A 263 -4.33 3.00 -25.42
N ALA A 264 -3.41 2.20 -24.87
CA ALA A 264 -2.69 1.19 -25.64
C ALA A 264 -3.64 0.12 -26.19
N HIS A 265 -4.62 -0.30 -25.38
CA HIS A 265 -5.63 -1.28 -25.75
C HIS A 265 -6.55 -0.77 -26.86
N GLU A 266 -7.09 0.45 -26.72
CA GLU A 266 -7.97 1.09 -27.71
C GLU A 266 -7.26 1.32 -29.05
N THR A 267 -6.03 1.84 -29.01
CA THR A 267 -5.26 2.18 -30.21
C THR A 267 -4.55 0.99 -30.85
N ARG A 268 -4.51 -0.16 -30.16
CA ARG A 268 -3.72 -1.35 -30.53
C ARG A 268 -2.24 -1.03 -30.80
N LYS A 269 -1.69 -0.06 -30.06
CA LYS A 269 -0.29 0.36 -30.14
C LYS A 269 0.44 0.03 -28.83
N LEU A 270 1.77 0.07 -28.89
CA LEU A 270 2.59 0.00 -27.69
C LEU A 270 2.26 1.16 -26.74
N PRO A 271 2.29 0.93 -25.41
CA PRO A 271 1.98 1.97 -24.44
C PRO A 271 3.00 3.11 -24.51
N ASP A 272 2.50 4.34 -24.58
CA ASP A 272 3.33 5.53 -24.44
C ASP A 272 3.67 5.76 -22.96
N GLN A 273 4.95 5.54 -22.63
CA GLN A 273 5.48 5.66 -21.28
C GLN A 273 5.75 7.11 -20.83
N MET A 274 5.77 8.08 -21.76
CA MET A 274 6.17 9.46 -21.46
C MET A 274 5.31 10.14 -20.38
N PRO A 275 3.96 10.02 -20.38
CA PRO A 275 3.14 10.62 -19.32
C PRO A 275 3.44 10.05 -17.93
N MET A 276 3.75 8.75 -17.84
CA MET A 276 4.12 8.10 -16.59
C MET A 276 5.50 8.56 -16.11
N ILE A 277 6.48 8.66 -17.02
CA ILE A 277 7.82 9.17 -16.70
C ILE A 277 7.73 10.60 -16.16
N GLN A 278 7.02 11.50 -16.85
CA GLN A 278 6.86 12.89 -16.41
C GLN A 278 6.17 13.00 -15.04
N LEU A 279 5.18 12.14 -14.78
CA LEU A 279 4.52 12.07 -13.48
C LEU A 279 5.48 11.64 -12.38
N VAL A 280 6.26 10.57 -12.62
CA VAL A 280 7.25 10.06 -11.67
C VAL A 280 8.34 11.10 -11.41
N GLU A 281 8.86 11.76 -12.44
CA GLU A 281 9.87 12.80 -12.28
C GLU A 281 9.36 13.99 -11.47
N ARG A 282 8.11 14.42 -11.69
CA ARG A 282 7.49 15.47 -10.89
C ARG A 282 7.37 15.04 -9.43
N LYS A 283 6.86 13.83 -9.19
CA LYS A 283 6.66 13.31 -7.82
C LYS A 283 7.97 13.00 -7.10
N THR A 284 9.01 12.59 -7.78
CA THR A 284 10.32 12.31 -7.16
C THR A 284 11.10 13.57 -6.77
N ARG A 285 10.76 14.74 -7.34
CA ARG A 285 11.35 16.04 -6.95
C ARG A 285 10.80 16.57 -5.62
N ILE A 286 9.58 16.18 -5.27
CA ILE A 286 8.92 16.60 -4.03
C ILE A 286 8.95 15.47 -2.99
N ARG A 287 8.95 15.83 -1.71
CA ARG A 287 8.85 14.85 -0.62
C ARG A 287 7.50 14.15 -0.67
N GLU A 288 7.47 12.88 -0.30
CA GLU A 288 6.20 12.18 -0.10
C GLU A 288 5.45 12.75 1.10
N CYS A 289 4.12 12.75 1.03
CA CYS A 289 3.29 13.21 2.13
C CYS A 289 3.62 12.46 3.45
N SER A 290 3.97 13.22 4.48
CA SER A 290 4.29 12.72 5.82
C SER A 290 3.06 12.34 6.66
N ARG A 291 1.86 12.35 6.06
CA ARG A 291 0.58 12.02 6.69
C ARG A 291 0.35 12.80 8.00
N ASP A 292 0.09 12.08 9.09
CA ASP A 292 -0.20 12.52 10.46
C ASP A 292 1.04 12.90 11.27
N ASN A 293 2.24 12.74 10.71
CA ASN A 293 3.49 13.07 11.39
C ASN A 293 3.55 14.58 11.61
N LEU A 294 3.64 15.00 12.88
CA LEU A 294 3.89 16.40 13.21
C LEU A 294 5.35 16.76 12.96
N LEU A 295 5.56 17.69 12.05
CA LEU A 295 6.88 18.14 11.66
C LEU A 295 7.07 19.62 12.01
N LEU A 296 8.23 19.92 12.60
CA LEU A 296 8.64 21.26 12.98
C LEU A 296 9.47 21.91 11.87
N GLY A 297 9.19 23.19 11.57
CA GLY A 297 9.99 23.98 10.62
C GLY A 297 9.84 23.57 9.15
N GLU A 298 8.94 22.64 8.84
CA GLU A 298 8.65 22.23 7.46
C GLU A 298 7.83 23.26 6.70
N ARG A 299 7.85 23.15 5.37
CA ARG A 299 7.10 24.05 4.48
C ARG A 299 5.73 23.49 4.16
N TRP A 300 4.71 24.30 4.36
CA TRP A 300 3.31 23.95 4.16
C TRP A 300 2.63 24.92 3.20
N HIS A 301 1.66 24.43 2.44
CA HIS A 301 0.64 25.25 1.83
C HIS A 301 -0.51 25.40 2.81
N PHE A 302 -0.99 26.62 3.02
CA PHE A 302 -2.12 26.89 3.91
C PHE A 302 -2.89 28.11 3.41
N ILE A 303 -4.07 28.31 3.97
CA ILE A 303 -4.87 29.52 3.77
C ILE A 303 -4.53 30.47 4.92
N PRO A 304 -4.14 31.74 4.68
CA PRO A 304 -3.73 32.66 5.75
C PRO A 304 -4.76 32.81 6.88
N GLU A 305 -6.05 32.77 6.55
CA GLU A 305 -7.15 32.82 7.53
C GLU A 305 -7.31 31.49 8.31
N LEU A 306 -6.70 30.40 7.84
CA LEU A 306 -6.79 29.05 8.39
C LEU A 306 -5.37 28.45 8.56
N PRO A 307 -4.52 28.99 9.45
CA PRO A 307 -3.13 28.53 9.60
C PRO A 307 -3.03 27.06 10.03
N HIS A 308 -4.05 26.53 10.72
CA HIS A 308 -4.11 25.11 11.10
C HIS A 308 -4.45 24.17 9.94
N PHE A 309 -4.87 24.70 8.78
CA PHE A 309 -5.17 23.90 7.59
C PHE A 309 -3.93 23.76 6.71
N THR A 310 -3.05 22.88 7.13
CA THR A 310 -1.73 22.67 6.54
C THR A 310 -1.73 21.53 5.54
N VAL A 311 -1.14 21.76 4.38
CA VAL A 311 -1.12 20.82 3.25
C VAL A 311 0.29 20.71 2.71
N CYS A 312 0.82 19.49 2.65
CA CYS A 312 2.15 19.25 2.06
C CYS A 312 2.12 19.45 0.54
N GLU A 313 3.27 19.67 -0.08
CA GLU A 313 3.40 19.90 -1.53
C GLU A 313 2.79 18.75 -2.36
N ASP A 314 2.96 17.50 -1.95
CA ASP A 314 2.42 16.33 -2.66
C ASP A 314 0.88 16.31 -2.70
N CYS A 315 0.23 16.61 -1.57
CA CYS A 315 -1.22 16.73 -1.48
C CYS A 315 -1.74 18.00 -2.16
N PHE A 316 -0.97 19.09 -2.14
CA PHE A 316 -1.32 20.34 -2.81
C PHE A 316 -1.45 20.13 -4.31
N GLU A 317 -0.42 19.57 -4.97
CA GLU A 317 -0.45 19.28 -6.41
C GLU A 317 -1.58 18.30 -6.80
N CYS A 318 -1.84 17.30 -5.96
CA CYS A 318 -2.82 16.25 -6.27
C CYS A 318 -4.27 16.69 -6.10
N ILE A 319 -4.55 17.59 -5.14
CA ILE A 319 -5.92 17.84 -4.65
C ILE A 319 -6.30 19.31 -4.77
N VAL A 320 -5.44 20.21 -4.29
CA VAL A 320 -5.75 21.65 -4.21
C VAL A 320 -5.50 22.32 -5.55
N GLU A 321 -4.36 22.07 -6.18
CA GLU A 321 -3.95 22.70 -7.43
C GLU A 321 -4.96 22.48 -8.58
N PRO A 322 -5.51 21.27 -8.79
CA PRO A 322 -6.51 21.04 -9.84
C PRO A 322 -7.79 21.85 -9.62
N GLU A 323 -8.21 22.06 -8.38
CA GLU A 323 -9.40 22.86 -8.05
C GLU A 323 -9.10 24.36 -8.09
N ALA A 324 -7.89 24.78 -7.70
CA ALA A 324 -7.43 26.16 -7.81
C ALA A 324 -7.28 26.60 -9.27
N ARG A 325 -6.81 25.73 -10.17
CA ARG A 325 -6.73 26.01 -11.62
C ARG A 325 -8.12 26.16 -12.27
N LYS A 326 -9.14 25.53 -11.71
CA LYS A 326 -10.55 25.73 -12.11
C LYS A 326 -11.15 27.02 -11.52
N SER A 327 -10.34 27.85 -10.86
CA SER A 327 -10.74 29.08 -10.17
C SER A 327 -11.87 28.88 -9.15
N LYS A 328 -11.90 27.72 -8.48
CA LYS A 328 -12.97 27.41 -7.52
C LYS A 328 -12.68 27.97 -6.14
N GLY A 329 -13.46 28.98 -5.74
CA GLY A 329 -13.71 29.38 -4.35
C GLY A 329 -12.48 29.36 -3.43
N ILE A 330 -12.61 28.65 -2.31
CA ILE A 330 -11.61 28.51 -1.25
C ILE A 330 -10.24 28.00 -1.75
N ALA A 331 -10.18 27.17 -2.80
CA ALA A 331 -8.93 26.58 -3.29
C ALA A 331 -7.93 27.64 -3.79
N VAL A 332 -8.43 28.76 -4.33
CA VAL A 332 -7.60 29.87 -4.81
C VAL A 332 -6.97 30.67 -3.66
N ARG A 333 -7.52 30.57 -2.45
CA ARG A 333 -7.03 31.27 -1.25
C ARG A 333 -5.79 30.64 -0.63
N PHE A 334 -5.40 29.45 -1.09
CA PHE A 334 -4.17 28.82 -0.63
C PHE A 334 -2.94 29.62 -1.07
N SER A 335 -1.92 29.61 -0.21
CA SER A 335 -0.59 30.09 -0.56
C SER A 335 -0.02 29.29 -1.74
N ARG A 336 0.28 29.97 -2.85
CA ARG A 336 0.89 29.32 -4.04
C ARG A 336 2.28 28.76 -3.76
N THR A 337 3.03 29.40 -2.86
CA THR A 337 4.35 28.94 -2.43
C THR A 337 4.25 28.35 -1.04
N SER A 338 4.87 27.20 -0.83
CA SER A 338 4.97 26.60 0.50
C SER A 338 5.83 27.47 1.41
N ARG A 339 5.37 27.69 2.64
CA ARG A 339 6.04 28.53 3.63
C ARG A 339 6.13 27.79 4.96
N PRO A 340 7.19 28.02 5.75
CA PRO A 340 7.24 27.52 7.11
C PRO A 340 6.15 28.21 7.94
N ILE A 341 5.59 27.45 8.88
CA ILE A 341 4.64 27.98 9.87
C ILE A 341 5.44 28.25 11.15
N TYR A 342 5.37 29.49 11.61
CA TYR A 342 6.06 29.94 12.81
C TYR A 342 5.11 29.91 14.01
N GLY A 343 5.65 29.63 15.21
CA GLY A 343 4.88 29.61 16.45
C GLY A 343 4.24 28.27 16.82
N GLU A 344 4.53 27.19 16.08
CA GLU A 344 4.05 25.85 16.44
C GLU A 344 5.05 25.12 17.34
N ALA A 345 4.67 24.88 18.59
CA ALA A 345 5.50 24.16 19.56
C ALA A 345 5.64 22.65 19.24
N VAL A 346 4.61 22.05 18.65
CA VAL A 346 4.53 20.59 18.41
C VAL A 346 4.71 20.22 16.93
N GLY A 347 4.64 21.21 16.02
CA GLY A 347 4.74 21.01 14.56
C GLY A 347 3.39 20.70 13.90
N SER A 348 3.39 20.57 12.58
CA SER A 348 2.19 20.39 11.74
C SER A 348 2.20 19.07 10.96
N SER A 349 1.01 18.53 10.68
CA SER A 349 0.78 17.36 9.81
C SER A 349 -0.03 17.74 8.56
N CYS A 350 -0.05 16.89 7.54
CA CYS A 350 -0.79 17.17 6.32
C CYS A 350 -2.30 16.91 6.48
N GLN A 351 -3.14 17.92 6.65
CA GLN A 351 -4.58 17.72 6.86
C GLN A 351 -5.29 16.99 5.70
N LEU A 352 -4.78 17.10 4.47
CA LEU A 352 -5.35 16.45 3.28
C LEU A 352 -4.84 15.04 3.00
N TYR A 353 -4.04 14.41 3.87
CA TYR A 353 -3.76 12.98 3.70
C TYR A 353 -5.04 12.16 3.92
N SER A 354 -5.82 12.53 4.94
CA SER A 354 -7.06 11.85 5.37
C SER A 354 -8.16 11.88 4.29
N PRO A 355 -8.73 10.72 3.91
CA PRO A 355 -9.88 10.65 3.01
C PRO A 355 -11.08 11.47 3.50
N ARG A 356 -11.40 11.41 4.79
CA ARG A 356 -12.45 12.24 5.41
C ARG A 356 -12.19 13.73 5.22
N MET A 357 -10.98 14.21 5.47
CA MET A 357 -10.66 15.64 5.29
C MET A 357 -10.68 16.06 3.82
N ARG A 358 -10.35 15.18 2.88
CA ARG A 358 -10.56 15.45 1.44
C ARG A 358 -12.03 15.65 1.11
N LYS A 359 -12.93 14.87 1.71
CA LYS A 359 -14.38 15.06 1.56
C LYS A 359 -14.85 16.36 2.19
N VAL A 360 -14.38 16.69 3.40
CA VAL A 360 -14.65 17.99 4.04
C VAL A 360 -14.20 19.15 3.15
N PHE A 361 -13.00 19.07 2.58
CA PHE A 361 -12.47 20.09 1.68
C PHE A 361 -13.28 20.21 0.40
N LYS A 362 -13.65 19.09 -0.22
CA LYS A 362 -14.51 19.07 -1.40
C LYS A 362 -15.86 19.73 -1.12
N ASN A 363 -16.53 19.35 -0.04
CA ASN A 363 -17.80 19.96 0.36
C ASN A 363 -17.64 21.46 0.63
N ALA A 364 -16.55 21.87 1.29
CA ALA A 364 -16.28 23.28 1.54
C ALA A 364 -16.08 24.09 0.25
N ILE A 365 -15.48 23.51 -0.79
CA ILE A 365 -15.37 24.13 -2.12
C ILE A 365 -16.75 24.23 -2.78
N GLU A 366 -17.57 23.18 -2.70
CA GLU A 366 -18.91 23.15 -3.29
C GLU A 366 -19.85 24.20 -2.64
N ASP A 367 -19.77 24.35 -1.32
CA ASP A 367 -20.57 25.29 -0.54
C ASP A 367 -19.94 26.69 -0.40
N ASP A 368 -18.72 26.89 -0.93
CA ASP A 368 -17.83 28.06 -0.72
C ASP A 368 -17.73 28.53 0.75
N SER A 369 -17.80 27.59 1.70
CA SER A 369 -17.92 27.89 3.13
C SER A 369 -16.59 27.76 3.87
N ILE A 370 -15.83 28.86 3.93
CA ILE A 370 -14.57 28.93 4.69
C ILE A 370 -14.77 28.67 6.19
N LYS A 371 -15.92 29.09 6.74
CA LYS A 371 -16.28 28.85 8.15
C LYS A 371 -16.46 27.37 8.46
N TYR A 372 -17.07 26.62 7.53
CA TYR A 372 -17.22 25.17 7.67
C TYR A 372 -15.86 24.48 7.69
N LEU A 373 -14.98 24.84 6.74
CA LEU A 373 -13.63 24.29 6.67
C LEU A 373 -12.80 24.62 7.91
N HIS A 374 -12.88 25.86 8.41
CA HIS A 374 -12.21 26.27 9.64
C HIS A 374 -12.64 25.42 10.83
N ARG A 375 -13.95 25.29 11.06
CA ARG A 375 -14.50 24.52 12.17
C ARG A 375 -14.01 23.07 12.13
N LYS A 376 -14.07 22.43 10.95
CA LYS A 376 -13.68 21.02 10.81
C LYS A 376 -12.17 20.80 10.93
N THR A 377 -11.37 21.72 10.39
CA THR A 377 -9.91 21.66 10.53
C THR A 377 -9.50 21.82 11.99
N LYS A 378 -10.07 22.81 12.69
CA LYS A 378 -9.79 23.04 14.10
C LYS A 378 -10.19 21.82 14.94
N GLU A 379 -11.40 21.29 14.73
CA GLU A 379 -11.89 20.09 15.41
C GLU A 379 -10.94 18.89 15.25
N ARG A 380 -10.46 18.64 14.02
CA ARG A 380 -9.48 17.58 13.76
C ARG A 380 -8.15 17.86 14.46
N ARG A 381 -7.64 19.09 14.35
CA ARG A 381 -6.35 19.49 14.92
C ARG A 381 -6.32 19.36 16.44
N ASP A 382 -7.37 19.82 17.12
CA ASP A 382 -7.50 19.71 18.57
C ASP A 382 -7.51 18.24 19.02
N ASN A 383 -8.15 17.37 18.23
CA ASN A 383 -8.17 15.93 18.52
C ASN A 383 -6.86 15.22 18.19
N GLU A 384 -6.18 15.60 17.11
CA GLU A 384 -4.84 15.11 16.76
C GLU A 384 -3.86 15.38 17.89
N LEU A 385 -3.83 16.63 18.40
CA LEU A 385 -2.98 17.01 19.53
C LEU A 385 -3.33 16.24 20.80
N ARG A 386 -4.62 16.14 21.14
CA ARG A 386 -5.09 15.39 22.32
C ARG A 386 -4.71 13.91 22.26
N LEU A 387 -4.89 13.26 21.11
CA LEU A 387 -4.59 11.84 20.95
C LEU A 387 -3.09 11.58 20.92
N GLN A 388 -2.31 12.47 20.31
CA GLN A 388 -0.85 12.36 20.33
C GLN A 388 -0.27 12.56 21.73
N GLU A 389 -0.79 13.50 22.51
CA GLU A 389 -0.39 13.66 23.91
C GLU A 389 -0.65 12.38 24.71
N LYS A 390 -1.85 11.80 24.58
CA LYS A 390 -2.19 10.50 25.19
C LYS A 390 -1.27 9.37 24.72
N TYR A 391 -0.99 9.30 23.43
CA TYR A 391 -0.11 8.29 22.85
C TYR A 391 1.31 8.41 23.43
N GLN A 392 1.85 9.62 23.52
CA GLN A 392 3.14 9.88 24.15
C GLN A 392 3.15 9.53 25.64
N ASP A 393 2.05 9.76 26.36
CA ASP A 393 1.93 9.36 27.76
C ASP A 393 1.96 7.84 27.95
N VAL A 394 1.26 7.10 27.08
CA VAL A 394 1.30 5.63 27.08
C VAL A 394 2.71 5.14 26.77
N LEU A 395 3.39 5.71 25.77
CA LEU A 395 4.78 5.36 25.44
C LEU A 395 5.76 5.69 26.57
N ARG A 396 5.60 6.84 27.25
CA ARG A 396 6.42 7.20 28.41
C ARG A 396 6.23 6.21 29.55
N ARG A 397 5.00 5.74 29.80
CA ARG A 397 4.69 4.68 30.77
C ARG A 397 5.33 3.35 30.35
N ALA A 398 5.17 2.94 29.09
CA ALA A 398 5.77 1.72 28.55
C ALA A 398 7.30 1.70 28.71
N LYS A 399 7.97 2.81 28.39
CA LYS A 399 9.43 2.94 28.53
C LYS A 399 9.88 2.78 29.99
N ARG A 400 9.12 3.30 30.96
CA ARG A 400 9.42 3.14 32.39
C ARG A 400 9.27 1.69 32.87
N LEU A 401 8.36 0.93 32.26
CA LEU A 401 8.08 -0.47 32.63
C LEU A 401 9.05 -1.49 32.05
N SER A 402 9.79 -1.12 30.99
CA SER A 402 10.84 -1.97 30.40
C SER A 402 12.02 -2.31 31.34
N ALA A 403 11.97 -1.89 32.62
CA ALA A 403 12.99 -2.08 33.63
C ALA A 403 12.62 -3.07 34.78
N GLY A 404 11.55 -3.88 34.68
CA GLY A 404 11.12 -4.78 35.77
C GLY A 404 10.47 -6.12 35.34
N ARG A 405 10.35 -7.09 36.28
CA ARG A 405 9.76 -8.43 36.04
C ARG A 405 8.22 -8.49 36.06
N ALA A 406 7.53 -7.41 36.43
CA ALA A 406 6.06 -7.27 36.33
C ALA A 406 5.61 -6.77 34.93
N ALA A 407 6.50 -6.79 33.95
CA ALA A 407 6.36 -6.07 32.68
C ALA A 407 5.42 -6.71 31.65
N GLU A 408 5.08 -8.00 31.77
CA GLU A 408 4.30 -8.68 30.72
C GLU A 408 2.82 -8.30 30.72
N ASP A 409 2.16 -8.35 31.88
CA ASP A 409 0.71 -8.03 31.96
C ASP A 409 0.46 -6.52 31.86
N GLU A 410 1.34 -5.69 32.40
CA GLU A 410 1.28 -4.24 32.25
C GLU A 410 1.65 -3.81 30.82
N GLY A 411 2.56 -4.53 30.16
CA GLY A 411 2.88 -4.37 28.74
C GLY A 411 1.66 -4.63 27.85
N LYS A 412 0.96 -5.76 28.04
CA LYS A 412 -0.29 -6.07 27.30
C LYS A 412 -1.36 -4.99 27.48
N ARG A 413 -1.50 -4.45 28.69
CA ARG A 413 -2.46 -3.37 28.97
C ARG A 413 -2.11 -2.08 28.22
N LEU A 414 -0.82 -1.72 28.17
CA LEU A 414 -0.35 -0.56 27.42
C LEU A 414 -0.50 -0.75 25.92
N ASP A 415 -0.21 -1.95 25.40
CA ASP A 415 -0.42 -2.28 23.99
C ASP A 415 -1.90 -2.14 23.61
N TRP A 416 -2.82 -2.60 24.47
CA TRP A 416 -4.26 -2.39 24.29
C TRP A 416 -4.67 -0.91 24.35
N GLU A 417 -4.07 -0.11 25.25
CA GLU A 417 -4.29 1.34 25.27
C GLU A 417 -3.80 2.02 23.98
N LEU A 418 -2.67 1.59 23.41
CA LEU A 418 -2.16 2.10 22.13
C LEU A 418 -3.06 1.71 20.96
N GLU A 419 -3.55 0.47 20.94
CA GLU A 419 -4.49 -0.03 19.94
C GLU A 419 -5.78 0.79 19.95
N LYS A 420 -6.37 1.00 21.13
CA LYS A 420 -7.59 1.81 21.30
C LYS A 420 -7.42 3.26 20.86
N ILE A 421 -6.26 3.88 21.13
CA ILE A 421 -5.96 5.23 20.65
C ILE A 421 -5.88 5.27 19.12
N THR A 422 -5.28 4.23 18.52
CA THR A 422 -5.14 4.11 17.06
C THR A 422 -6.50 3.89 16.40
N GLU A 423 -7.34 3.02 16.95
CA GLU A 423 -8.73 2.80 16.52
C GLU A 423 -9.55 4.10 16.62
N GLU A 424 -9.46 4.83 17.73
CA GLU A 424 -10.16 6.11 17.89
C GLU A 424 -9.77 7.12 16.80
N TRP A 425 -8.49 7.15 16.41
CA TRP A 425 -8.02 7.98 15.33
C TRP A 425 -8.56 7.54 13.97
N GLN A 426 -8.42 6.26 13.64
CA GLN A 426 -8.83 5.70 12.34
C GLN A 426 -10.35 5.77 12.15
N ASP A 427 -11.16 5.40 13.13
CA ASP A 427 -12.61 5.31 12.95
C ASP A 427 -13.30 6.67 12.93
N LYS A 428 -12.77 7.65 13.67
CA LYS A 428 -13.44 8.95 13.85
C LYS A 428 -12.83 10.07 13.01
N TRP A 429 -11.56 9.97 12.63
CA TRP A 429 -10.80 11.09 12.05
C TRP A 429 -10.16 10.82 10.69
N GLU A 430 -10.03 9.55 10.27
CA GLU A 430 -9.69 9.15 8.88
C GLU A 430 -10.93 8.93 8.01
#